data_AF-A0A8J4NTB7-F1
#
_entry.id   AF-A0A8J4NTB7-F1
#
_cell.length_a   1.000
_cell.length_b   1.000
_cell.length_c   1.000
_cell.angle_alpha   90.00
_cell.angle_beta   90.00
_cell.angle_gamma   90.00
#
_symmetry.space_group_name_H-M   'P 1'
#
loop_
_entity.id
_entity.type
_entity.pdbx_description
1 polymer ?
#
loop_
_entity_poly.entity_id
_entity_poly.type
_entity_poly.pdbx_seq_one_letter_code
_entity_poly.pdbx_strand_id
1 'polypeptide(L)' 'LRCSARGNPPPRLECTKDGEPFPAGVPRPVTRTHAGTYRCQATNRLGTAVRSVTVWVHCEWGRGSRWS' A
#
# COMPACT_ATOMS: atom_id res chain seq x y z
N LEU A 1 2.79 0.24 3.66
CA LEU A 1 1.35 0.54 3.44
C LEU A 1 0.54 -0.07 4.58
N ARG A 2 -0.33 0.71 5.23
CA ARG A 2 -1.29 0.19 6.22
C ARG A 2 -2.66 0.08 5.57
N CYS A 3 -3.31 -1.07 5.69
CA CYS A 3 -4.66 -1.31 5.22
C CYS A 3 -5.45 -2.00 6.33
N SER A 4 -6.70 -1.61 6.54
CA SER A 4 -7.58 -2.18 7.54
C SER A 4 -9.00 -2.21 7.00
N ALA A 5 -9.71 -3.32 7.22
CA ALA A 5 -11.10 -3.48 6.87
C ALA A 5 -11.94 -3.76 8.12
N ARG A 6 -13.20 -3.34 8.10
CA ARG A 6 -14.19 -3.63 9.14
C ARG A 6 -15.30 -4.49 8.52
N GLY A 7 -15.82 -5.44 9.28
CA GLY A 7 -16.92 -6.31 8.87
C GLY A 7 -17.27 -7.30 9.98
N ASN A 8 -18.50 -7.80 9.98
CA ASN A 8 -18.96 -8.85 10.86
C ASN A 8 -19.64 -9.96 10.04
N PRO A 9 -19.06 -11.17 9.93
CA PRO A 9 -17.81 -11.61 10.57
C PRO A 9 -16.58 -10.83 10.10
N PRO A 10 -15.49 -10.83 10.90
CA PRO A 10 -14.24 -10.18 10.53
C PRO A 10 -13.76 -10.64 9.14
N PRO A 11 -13.42 -9.72 8.23
CA PRO A 11 -12.94 -10.07 6.91
C PRO A 11 -11.46 -10.44 6.94
N ARG A 12 -11.08 -11.39 6.08
CA ARG A 12 -9.68 -11.66 5.73
C ARG A 12 -9.20 -10.59 4.75
N LEU A 13 -8.01 -10.04 4.99
CA LEU A 13 -7.43 -9.00 4.16
C LEU A 13 -6.26 -9.57 3.34
N GLU A 14 -6.30 -9.36 2.04
CA GLU A 14 -5.25 -9.74 1.10
C GLU A 14 -4.89 -8.55 0.24
N CYS A 15 -3.61 -8.21 0.14
CA CYS A 15 -3.14 -7.07 -0.65
C CYS A 15 -2.11 -7.52 -1.68
N THR A 16 -2.12 -6.86 -2.83
CA THR A 16 -1.12 -7.02 -3.88
C THR A 16 -0.52 -5.67 -4.26
N LYS A 17 0.72 -5.69 -4.75
CA LYS A 17 1.40 -4.58 -5.44
C LYS A 17 1.66 -5.02 -6.87
N ASP A 18 1.07 -4.33 -7.82
CA ASP A 18 1.21 -4.61 -9.26
C ASP A 18 0.92 -6.08 -9.62
N GLY A 19 -0.01 -6.71 -8.90
CA GLY A 19 -0.39 -8.12 -9.06
C GLY A 19 0.28 -9.09 -8.08
N GLU A 20 1.42 -8.73 -7.50
CA GLU A 20 2.19 -9.60 -6.61
C GLU A 20 1.75 -9.48 -5.15
N PRO A 21 1.72 -10.58 -4.36
CA PRO A 21 1.37 -10.53 -2.94
C PRO A 21 2.20 -9.51 -2.15
N PHE A 22 1.51 -8.63 -1.43
CA PHE A 22 2.13 -7.58 -0.63
C PHE A 22 1.69 -7.68 0.83
N PRO A 23 2.63 -7.87 1.78
CA PRO A 23 2.31 -7.92 3.21
C PRO A 23 1.99 -6.51 3.75
N ALA A 24 0.72 -6.13 3.68
CA ALA A 24 0.24 -4.88 4.26
C ALA A 24 0.29 -4.89 5.79
N GLY A 25 0.44 -3.72 6.40
CA GLY A 25 0.45 -3.53 7.86
C GLY A 25 1.83 -3.52 8.51
N VAL A 26 2.89 -3.92 7.81
CA VAL A 26 4.27 -3.80 8.30
C VAL A 26 4.91 -2.51 7.76
N PRO A 27 5.31 -1.55 8.63
CA PRO A 27 6.09 -0.39 8.23
C PRO A 27 7.45 -0.81 7.68
N ARG A 28 7.89 -0.21 6.56
CA ARG A 28 9.17 -0.48 5.91
C ARG A 28 9.72 0.81 5.29
N PRO A 29 11.06 0.98 5.19
CA PRO A 29 11.65 2.10 4.46
C PRO A 29 11.17 2.12 3.00
N VAL A 30 10.82 3.32 2.52
CA VAL A 30 10.34 3.51 1.15
C VAL A 30 11.52 3.77 0.22
N THR A 31 11.51 3.09 -0.91
CA THR A 31 12.44 3.25 -2.04
C THR A 31 11.64 3.45 -3.32
N ARG A 32 12.27 3.89 -4.41
CA ARG A 32 11.58 4.09 -5.69
C ARG A 32 10.86 2.85 -6.22
N THR A 33 11.35 1.64 -5.90
CA THR A 33 10.70 0.38 -6.31
C THR A 33 9.36 0.13 -5.63
N HIS A 34 9.05 0.88 -4.57
CA HIS A 34 7.75 0.84 -3.92
C HIS A 34 6.67 1.67 -4.63
N ALA A 35 7.02 2.45 -5.65
CA ALA A 35 6.01 3.04 -6.54
C ALA A 35 5.25 1.92 -7.26
N GLY A 36 3.95 2.13 -7.48
CA GLY A 36 3.07 1.13 -8.10
C GLY A 36 1.64 1.21 -7.62
N THR A 37 0.81 0.30 -8.12
CA THR A 37 -0.60 0.20 -7.75
C THR A 37 -0.80 -0.92 -6.74
N TYR A 38 -1.38 -0.58 -5.61
CA TYR A 38 -1.69 -1.49 -4.53
C TYR A 38 -3.18 -1.78 -4.52
N ARG A 39 -3.56 -3.05 -4.53
CA ARG A 39 -4.94 -3.50 -4.49
C ARG A 39 -5.15 -4.37 -3.25
N CYS A 40 -6.06 -3.98 -2.38
CA CYS A 40 -6.42 -4.75 -1.19
C CYS A 40 -7.86 -5.24 -1.30
N GLN A 41 -8.05 -6.52 -1.01
CA GLN A 41 -9.32 -7.21 -0.98
C GLN A 41 -9.62 -7.66 0.45
N ALA A 42 -10.82 -7.33 0.92
CA ALA A 42 -11.36 -7.75 2.20
C ALA A 42 -12.55 -8.68 1.96
N THR A 43 -12.43 -9.94 2.35
CA THR A 43 -13.45 -10.97 2.10
C THR A 43 -13.93 -11.59 3.41
N ASN A 44 -15.24 -11.66 3.59
CA ASN A 44 -15.88 -12.49 4.61
C ASN A 44 -17.00 -13.33 3.98
N ARG A 45 -17.69 -14.15 4.78
CA ARG A 45 -18.80 -14.99 4.29
C ARG A 45 -20.00 -14.21 3.72
N LEU A 46 -20.08 -12.90 3.95
CA LEU A 46 -21.18 -12.05 3.48
C LEU A 46 -20.82 -11.30 2.19
N GLY A 47 -19.55 -11.26 1.81
CA GLY A 47 -19.13 -10.61 0.57
C GLY A 47 -17.67 -10.19 0.54
N THR A 48 -17.36 -9.39 -0.46
CA THR A 48 -16.00 -8.90 -0.72
C THR A 48 -16.01 -7.41 -1.03
N ALA A 49 -15.10 -6.67 -0.39
CA ALA A 49 -14.81 -5.27 -0.70
C ALA A 49 -13.39 -5.13 -1.24
N VAL A 50 -13.19 -4.27 -2.23
CA VAL A 50 -11.89 -4.07 -2.89
C VAL A 50 -11.53 -2.59 -2.91
N ARG A 51 -10.25 -2.27 -2.65
CA ARG A 51 -9.71 -0.92 -2.76
C ARG A 51 -8.38 -0.92 -3.50
N SER A 52 -8.24 -0.01 -4.47
CA SER A 52 -6.99 0.21 -5.19
C SER A 52 -6.45 1.61 -4.90
N VAL A 53 -5.14 1.73 -4.70
CA VAL A 53 -4.43 3.00 -4.51
C VAL A 53 -3.13 2.99 -5.30
N THR A 54 -2.79 4.11 -5.92
CA THR A 54 -1.51 4.26 -6.63
C THR A 54 -0.57 5.08 -5.77
N VAL A 55 0.64 4.57 -5.56
CA VAL A 55 1.69 5.20 -4.76
C VAL A 55 2.78 5.71 -5.68
N TRP A 56 3.14 6.97 -5.50
CA TRP A 56 4.26 7.63 -6.16
C TRP A 56 5.38 7.87 -5.16
N VAL A 57 6.63 7.65 -5.56
CA VAL A 57 7.81 7.92 -4.73
C VAL A 57 8.62 9.00 -5.42
N HIS A 58 8.66 10.17 -4.80
CA HIS A 58 9.50 11.28 -5.27
C HIS A 58 10.90 11.14 -4.67
N CYS A 59 11.92 11.54 -5.43
CA CYS A 59 13.20 11.88 -4.82
C CYS A 59 13.17 13.32 -4.36
N GLU A 60 13.60 13.57 -3.13
CA GLU A 60 13.97 14.92 -2.74
C GLU A 60 15.33 15.23 -3.37
N TRP A 61 15.38 16.19 -4.30
CA TRP A 61 16.64 16.88 -4.59
C TRP A 61 16.95 17.77 -3.40
N GLY A 62 18.16 17.65 -2.86
CA GLY A 62 18.59 18.34 -1.64
C GLY A 62 18.25 19.81 -1.66
N ARG A 63 17.42 20.26 -0.71
CA ARG A 63 17.32 21.68 -0.37
C ARG A 63 18.65 22.08 0.30
N GLY A 64 19.63 22.53 -0.48
CA GLY A 64 20.75 23.28 0.11
C GLY A 64 22.16 23.19 -0.48
N SER A 65 22.39 22.95 -1.78
CA SER A 65 23.69 23.32 -2.36
C SER A 65 23.72 24.82 -2.66
N ARG A 66 23.83 25.63 -1.61
CA ARG A 66 24.23 27.03 -1.73
C ARG A 66 25.73 27.04 -2.00
N TRP A 67 26.10 27.17 -3.27
CA TRP A 67 27.48 27.42 -3.66
C TRP A 67 27.99 28.66 -2.91
N SER A 68 29.11 28.52 -2.20
CA SER A 68 29.95 29.60 -1.67
C SER A 68 31.37 29.32 -2.13
#